data_AF-A0A0B6XUT0-F1
#
_entry.id   AF-A0A0B6XUT0-F1
#
_cell.length_a   1.000
_cell.length_b   1.000
_cell.length_c   1.000
_cell.angle_alpha   90.00
_cell.angle_beta   90.00
_cell.angle_gamma   90.00
#
_symmetry.space_group_name_H-M   'P 1'
#
loop_
_entity.id
_entity.type
_entity.pdbx_description
1 polymer ?
#
loop_
_entity_poly.entity_id
_entity_poly.type
_entity_poly.pdbx_seq_one_letter_code
_entity_poly.pdbx_strand_id
1 'polypeptide(L)'
;ECFYGLFKGTHCIKFKGEKEDGTTVLVRDCSNSDWGSHCGDIRYLYGEKEQMINGCLDACHHDGCNKATFHKQSYFLVIPIVAVILILK
;
A
#
# COMPACT_ATOMS: atom_id res chain seq x y z
N GLU A 1 -17.51 6.16 24.97
CA GLU A 1 -18.28 5.74 23.79
C GLU A 1 -17.52 6.20 22.54
N CYS A 2 -17.16 5.29 21.62
CA CYS A 2 -16.54 5.67 20.35
C CYS A 2 -17.65 5.99 19.34
N PHE A 3 -17.91 7.27 19.12
CA PHE A 3 -18.72 7.72 17.98
C PHE A 3 -17.92 7.48 16.70
N TYR A 4 -18.13 6.34 16.03
CA TYR A 4 -17.72 6.17 14.64
C TYR A 4 -18.65 7.02 13.77
N GLY A 5 -18.42 8.32 13.75
CA GLY A 5 -19.00 9.22 12.76
C GLY A 5 -18.29 9.01 11.43
N LEU A 6 -19.05 8.80 10.35
CA LEU A 6 -18.51 8.85 9.00
C LEU A 6 -17.90 10.25 8.80
N PHE A 7 -16.58 10.34 8.82
CA PHE A 7 -15.89 11.59 8.52
C PHE A 7 -15.77 11.74 7.01
N LYS A 8 -15.77 12.99 6.53
CA LYS A 8 -15.59 13.29 5.10
C LYS A 8 -14.18 12.88 4.67
N GLY A 9 -14.05 11.76 3.96
CA GLY A 9 -12.80 11.36 3.31
C GLY A 9 -12.58 12.19 2.05
N THR A 10 -11.72 13.20 2.12
CA THR A 10 -11.35 14.03 0.95
C THR A 10 -10.09 13.50 0.25
N HIS A 11 -9.30 12.70 0.95
CA HIS A 11 -8.05 12.11 0.46
C HIS A 11 -7.99 10.63 0.84
N CYS A 12 -7.24 9.85 0.07
CA CYS A 12 -6.79 8.53 0.47
C CYS A 12 -5.37 8.63 1.01
N ILE A 13 -5.05 7.85 2.04
CA ILE A 13 -3.69 7.65 2.54
C ILE A 13 -3.23 6.22 2.30
N LYS A 14 -1.92 6.06 2.11
CA LYS A 14 -1.24 4.77 2.06
C LYS A 14 0.05 4.85 2.85
N PHE A 15 0.21 3.96 3.82
CA PHE A 15 1.44 3.78 4.55
C PHE A 15 1.99 2.38 4.32
N LYS A 16 3.27 2.29 3.95
CA LYS A 16 4.01 1.03 3.85
C LYS A 16 5.34 1.17 4.58
N GLY A 17 5.63 0.25 5.48
CA GLY A 17 6.89 0.24 6.21
C GLY A 17 7.22 -1.11 6.84
N GLU A 18 8.33 -1.13 7.57
CA GLU A 18 8.88 -2.29 8.27
C GLU A 18 9.28 -1.89 9.69
N LYS A 19 8.95 -2.75 10.66
CA LYS A 19 9.36 -2.61 12.07
C LYS A 19 10.78 -3.13 12.28
N GLU A 20 11.36 -2.83 13.43
CA GLU A 20 12.68 -3.34 13.82
C GLU A 20 12.78 -4.87 13.85
N ASP A 21 11.67 -5.57 14.11
CA ASP A 21 11.62 -7.05 14.12
C ASP A 21 11.46 -7.67 12.71
N GLY A 22 11.48 -6.85 11.65
CA GLY A 22 11.26 -7.25 10.26
C GLY A 22 9.79 -7.40 9.86
N THR A 23 8.85 -7.15 10.78
CA THR A 23 7.41 -7.21 10.46
C THR A 23 7.04 -6.06 9.54
N THR A 24 6.45 -6.38 8.39
CA THR A 24 5.93 -5.37 7.46
C THR A 24 4.56 -4.85 7.87
N VAL A 25 4.33 -3.56 7.65
CA VAL A 25 3.08 -2.86 7.95
C VAL A 25 2.55 -2.21 6.67
N LEU A 26 1.25 -2.38 6.44
CA LEU A 26 0.54 -1.77 5.33
C LEU A 26 -0.80 -1.23 5.82
N VAL A 27 -0.97 0.08 5.76
CA VAL A 27 -2.21 0.77 6.11
C VAL A 27 -2.72 1.51 4.88
N ARG A 28 -4.03 1.41 4.64
CA ARG A 28 -4.76 2.18 3.65
C ARG A 28 -6.03 2.68 4.30
N ASP A 29 -6.24 3.98 4.24
CA ASP A 29 -7.43 4.58 4.82
C ASP A 29 -7.83 5.84 4.05
N CYS A 30 -8.99 6.38 4.39
CA CYS A 30 -9.42 7.71 3.99
C CYS A 30 -9.01 8.73 5.06
N SER A 31 -8.71 9.95 4.63
CA SER A 31 -8.42 11.09 5.51
C SER A 31 -9.28 12.29 5.11
N ASN A 32 -9.60 13.14 6.09
CA ASN A 32 -10.27 14.42 5.84
C ASN A 32 -9.33 15.54 5.39
N SER A 33 -8.02 15.29 5.38
CA SER A 33 -6.98 16.22 4.97
C SER A 33 -5.88 15.53 4.14
N ASP A 34 -5.13 16.34 3.41
CA ASP A 34 -3.89 15.92 2.75
C ASP A 34 -2.79 15.74 3.81
N TRP A 35 -2.18 14.55 3.86
CA TRP A 35 -1.08 14.22 4.76
C TRP A 35 0.28 14.31 4.07
N GLY A 36 0.31 14.66 2.78
CA GLY A 36 1.52 14.76 1.99
C GLY A 36 2.19 13.42 1.70
N SER A 37 3.45 13.51 1.26
CA SER A 37 4.30 12.37 0.91
C SER A 37 5.61 12.46 1.70
N HIS A 38 5.85 11.47 2.56
CA HIS A 38 7.01 11.47 3.45
C HIS A 38 7.57 10.05 3.60
N CYS A 39 8.89 9.92 3.67
CA CYS A 39 9.57 8.66 3.92
C CYS A 39 10.62 8.84 5.02
N GLY A 40 10.82 7.81 5.82
CA GLY A 40 11.83 7.77 6.88
C GLY A 40 11.37 6.98 8.09
N ASP A 41 11.98 7.29 9.23
CA ASP A 41 11.68 6.65 10.50
C ASP A 41 10.50 7.32 11.19
N ILE A 42 9.40 6.60 11.30
CA ILE A 42 8.16 7.06 11.92
C ILE A 42 8.07 6.44 13.31
N ARG A 43 8.11 7.31 14.31
CA ARG A 43 7.98 6.95 15.72
C ARG A 43 6.52 7.07 16.15
N TYR A 44 5.98 6.03 16.77
CA TYR A 44 4.64 6.05 17.36
C TYR A 44 4.64 5.32 18.70
N LEU A 45 3.65 5.64 19.53
CA LEU A 45 3.45 5.01 20.84
C LEU A 45 2.32 3.98 20.74
N TYR A 46 2.59 2.75 21.17
CA TYR A 46 1.57 1.70 21.31
C TYR A 46 1.53 1.25 22.78
N GLY A 47 0.50 1.72 23.49
CA GLY A 47 0.50 1.67 24.95
C GLY A 47 1.60 2.56 25.52
N GLU A 48 2.49 1.98 26.32
CA GLU A 48 3.65 2.67 26.92
C GLU A 48 4.97 2.42 26.16
N LYS A 49 4.94 1.66 25.06
CA LYS A 49 6.15 1.33 24.30
C LYS A 49 6.25 2.18 23.05
N GLU A 50 7.44 2.74 22.85
CA GLU A 50 7.79 3.36 21.59
C GLU A 50 8.03 2.28 20.53
N GLN A 51 7.59 2.56 19.32
CA GLN A 51 7.76 1.72 18.15
C GLN A 51 8.27 2.58 17.01
N MET A 52 9.27 2.08 16.29
CA MET A 52 9.80 2.70 15.09
C MET A 52 9.41 1.87 13.87
N ILE A 53 8.91 2.54 12.84
CA ILE A 53 8.68 1.93 11.53
C ILE A 53 9.45 2.75 10.50
N ASN A 54 10.33 2.10 9.76
CA ASN A 54 10.93 2.69 8.58
C ASN A 54 9.97 2.49 7.40
N GLY A 55 9.52 3.57 6.78
CA GLY A 55 8.54 3.45 5.71
C GLY A 55 8.23 4.74 4.99
N CYS A 56 7.24 4.66 4.11
CA CYS A 56 6.72 5.78 3.35
C CYS A 56 5.21 5.91 3.55
N LEU A 57 4.77 7.14 3.77
CA LEU A 57 3.39 7.57 3.73
C LEU A 57 3.16 8.42 2.48
N ASP A 58 2.03 8.21 1.82
CA ASP A 58 1.61 8.98 0.67
C ASP A 58 0.11 9.27 0.71
N ALA A 59 -0.29 10.44 0.22
CA ALA A 59 -1.67 10.90 0.16
C ALA A 59 -2.06 11.30 -1.26
N CYS A 60 -3.31 11.02 -1.65
CA CYS A 60 -3.82 11.29 -2.99
C CYS A 60 -5.33 11.59 -2.98
N HIS A 61 -5.81 12.31 -4.00
CA HIS A 61 -7.14 12.97 -4.01
C HIS A 61 -8.09 12.45 -5.10
N HIS A 62 -7.92 11.21 -5.56
CA HIS A 62 -8.84 10.58 -6.52
C HIS A 62 -9.23 9.17 -6.07
N ASP A 63 -10.41 8.73 -6.50
CA ASP A 63 -11.00 7.47 -6.04
C ASP A 63 -10.09 6.27 -6.30
N GLY A 64 -9.79 5.52 -5.24
CA GLY A 64 -9.00 4.29 -5.33
C GLY A 64 -7.51 4.47 -5.60
N CYS A 65 -6.98 5.69 -5.49
CA CYS A 65 -5.57 5.98 -5.75
C CYS A 65 -4.58 5.22 -4.85
N ASN A 66 -5.00 4.83 -3.64
CA ASN A 66 -4.18 4.03 -2.72
C ASN A 66 -4.25 2.52 -2.98
N LYS A 67 -4.93 2.04 -4.03
CA LYS A 67 -5.14 0.61 -4.32
C LYS A 67 -3.82 -0.17 -4.46
N ALA A 68 -3.89 -1.48 -4.24
CA ALA A 68 -2.80 -2.39 -4.55
C ALA A 68 -2.55 -2.45 -6.06
N THR A 69 -1.27 -2.36 -6.46
CA THR A 69 -0.87 -2.67 -7.83
C THR A 69 -0.88 -4.19 -7.99
N PHE A 70 -1.66 -4.69 -8.93
CA PHE A 70 -1.60 -6.08 -9.34
C PHE A 70 -0.78 -6.14 -10.62
N HIS A 71 0.37 -6.80 -10.59
CA HIS A 71 1.05 -7.19 -11.82
C HIS A 71 0.19 -8.25 -12.50
N LYS A 72 -0.55 -7.87 -13.54
CA LYS A 72 -1.19 -8.85 -14.41
C LYS A 72 -0.08 -9.66 -15.06
N GLN A 73 0.02 -10.96 -14.73
CA GLN A 73 0.91 -11.86 -15.43
C GLN A 73 0.50 -11.88 -16.90
N SER A 74 1.35 -11.32 -17.77
CA SER A 74 1.11 -11.33 -19.20
C SER A 74 1.57 -12.66 -19.78
N TYR A 75 0.63 -13.47 -20.25
CA TYR A 75 0.92 -14.73 -20.95
C TYR A 75 1.22 -14.54 -22.44
N PHE A 76 1.44 -13.29 -22.88
CA PHE A 76 1.64 -12.95 -24.29
C PHE A 76 2.83 -13.70 -24.91
N LEU A 77 3.86 -14.03 -24.11
CA LEU A 77 5.02 -14.79 -24.57
C LEU A 77 4.83 -16.32 -24.46
N VAL A 78 3.89 -16.81 -23.65
CA VAL A 78 3.69 -18.26 -23.45
C VAL A 78 3.00 -18.89 -24.66
N ILE A 79 2.02 -18.21 -25.24
CA ILE A 79 1.24 -18.69 -26.40
C ILE A 79 2.15 -18.97 -27.63
N PRO A 80 3.01 -18.05 -28.10
CA PRO A 80 3.85 -18.30 -29.26
C PRO A 80 4.91 -19.38 -28.99
N ILE A 81 5.47 -19.47 -27.77
CA ILE A 81 6.45 -20.49 -27.41
C ILE A 81 5.82 -21.89 -27.46
N VAL A 82 4.62 -22.06 -26.89
CA VAL A 82 3.89 -23.33 -26.95
C VAL A 82 3.53 -23.69 -28.39
N ALA A 83 3.11 -22.73 -29.20
CA ALA A 83 2.81 -22.96 -30.61
C ALA A 83 4.05 -23.43 -31.40
N VAL A 84 5.22 -22.80 -31.19
CA VAL A 84 6.48 -23.22 -31.83
C VAL A 84 6.89 -24.62 -31.39
N ILE A 85 6.77 -24.95 -30.10
CA ILE A 85 7.08 -26.30 -29.59
C ILE A 85 6.16 -27.36 -30.22
N LEU A 86 4.87 -27.03 -30.43
CA LEU A 86 3.91 -27.94 -31.08
C LEU A 86 4.18 -28.09 -32.59
N ILE A 87 4.71 -27.06 -33.26
CA ILE A 87 5.04 -27.11 -34.69
C ILE A 87 6.37 -27.83 -34.95
N LEU A 88 7.33 -27.73 -34.02
CA LEU A 88 8.65 -28.37 -34.11
C LEU A 88 8.68 -29.82 -33.60
N LYS A 89 7.55 -30.33 -33.10
CA LYS A 89 7.36 -31.74 -32.72
C LYS A 89 6.71 -32.51 -33.87
#